data_AF-E4WVI3-F1
#
_entry.id   AF-E4WVI3-F1
#
_cell.length_a   1.000
_cell.length_b   1.000
_cell.length_c   1.000
_cell.angle_alpha   90.00
_cell.angle_beta   90.00
_cell.angle_gamma   90.00
#
_symmetry.space_group_name_H-M   'P 1'
#
loop_
_entity.id
_entity.type
_entity.pdbx_description
1 polymer ?
#
loop_
_entity_poly.entity_id
_entity_poly.type
_entity_poly.pdbx_seq_one_letter_code
_entity_poly.pdbx_strand_id
1 'polypeptide(L)'
;MLKRSSKFIALLGAPILTCSASTSSKMHSEYPLYGPESIMARKAHGTCPKGVQLNLRWGCDQTLGDRITCYNRHFAENFGYWLDTDFYDYAIKQSEPITFYDSVTGKPLFNGPVGRTMSGFLKESQDHGWPSFRDEEVVWENVRCLENGETVSLDGSHLGHNLPDNRGNRYCINLVSVAGKPSE
;
A
#
# COMPACT_ATOMS: atom_id res chain seq x y z
N MET A 1 -28.91 68.92 52.92
CA MET A 1 -29.31 69.13 51.51
C MET A 1 -28.82 67.93 50.70
N LEU A 2 -29.74 67.30 49.94
CA LEU A 2 -29.59 66.56 48.66
C LEU A 2 -28.37 65.62 48.49
N LYS A 3 -28.46 64.38 47.99
CA LYS A 3 -29.49 63.63 47.23
C LYS A 3 -29.11 62.14 47.21
N ARG A 4 -30.11 61.26 47.22
CA ARG A 4 -30.05 59.83 46.90
C ARG A 4 -29.69 59.61 45.41
N SER A 5 -28.93 58.55 45.11
CA SER A 5 -28.94 57.79 43.84
C SER A 5 -28.28 56.43 44.14
N SER A 6 -29.04 55.34 44.34
CA SER A 6 -29.57 54.37 43.37
C SER A 6 -28.55 53.72 42.42
N LYS A 7 -28.28 52.43 42.70
CA LYS A 7 -28.09 51.25 41.80
C LYS A 7 -26.98 51.38 40.73
N PHE A 8 -26.10 50.40 40.53
CA PHE A 8 -26.38 49.08 39.96
C PHE A 8 -25.25 48.09 40.31
N ILE A 9 -25.63 46.88 40.70
CA ILE A 9 -24.76 45.70 40.79
C ILE A 9 -24.55 45.20 39.36
N ALA A 10 -23.31 45.25 38.85
CA ALA A 10 -22.95 44.60 37.61
C ALA A 10 -22.68 43.11 37.88
N LEU A 11 -23.59 42.26 37.38
CA LEU A 11 -23.43 40.80 37.39
C LEU A 11 -22.34 40.43 36.37
N LEU A 12 -21.28 39.75 36.82
CA LEU A 12 -20.27 39.14 35.97
C LEU A 12 -20.92 38.02 35.13
N GLY A 13 -21.13 38.28 33.85
CA GLY A 13 -21.53 37.25 32.88
C GLY A 13 -20.33 36.39 32.51
N ALA A 14 -20.32 35.13 32.95
CA ALA A 14 -19.36 34.14 32.48
C ALA A 14 -19.66 33.80 31.00
N PRO A 15 -18.65 33.70 30.12
CA PRO A 15 -18.88 33.33 28.74
C PRO A 15 -19.29 31.85 28.67
N ILE A 16 -20.45 31.58 28.10
CA ILE A 16 -20.90 30.23 27.75
C ILE A 16 -19.99 29.76 26.61
N LEU A 17 -19.04 28.90 26.95
CA LEU A 17 -18.19 28.22 25.98
C LEU A 17 -19.07 27.21 25.22
N THR A 18 -19.61 27.63 24.09
CA THR A 18 -20.30 26.71 23.17
C THR A 18 -19.26 25.80 22.54
N CYS A 19 -19.16 24.57 23.03
CA CYS A 19 -18.48 23.48 22.33
C CYS A 19 -19.20 23.27 20.99
N SER A 20 -18.61 23.78 19.91
CA SER A 20 -19.03 23.37 18.57
C SER A 20 -18.56 21.94 18.39
N ALA A 21 -19.50 20.99 18.41
CA ALA A 21 -19.24 19.62 18.00
C ALA A 21 -18.78 19.66 16.54
N SER A 22 -17.49 19.42 16.32
CA SER A 22 -16.93 19.22 14.99
C SER A 22 -17.61 17.99 14.39
N THR A 23 -18.40 18.20 13.34
CA THR A 23 -18.94 17.11 12.53
C THR A 23 -17.76 16.35 11.93
N SER A 24 -17.52 15.13 12.42
CA SER A 24 -16.59 14.19 11.82
C SER A 24 -17.08 13.88 10.41
N SER A 25 -16.53 14.58 9.42
CA SER A 25 -16.59 14.12 8.05
C SER A 25 -15.85 12.79 8.03
N LYS A 26 -16.55 11.70 7.68
CA LYS A 26 -15.89 10.48 7.23
C LYS A 26 -14.92 10.90 6.12
N MET A 27 -13.64 10.95 6.45
CA MET A 27 -12.57 11.07 5.47
C MET A 27 -12.79 9.91 4.50
N HIS A 28 -13.30 10.20 3.30
CA HIS A 28 -13.22 9.22 2.23
C HIS A 28 -11.73 9.02 2.02
N SER A 29 -11.25 7.78 2.18
CA SER A 29 -9.87 7.46 1.80
C SER A 29 -9.70 7.85 0.34
N GLU A 30 -8.66 8.61 0.03
CA GLU A 30 -8.24 8.90 -1.35
C GLU A 30 -7.87 7.61 -2.10
N TYR A 31 -7.67 6.52 -1.36
CA TYR A 31 -7.12 5.26 -1.84
C TYR A 31 -8.16 4.12 -1.89
N PRO A 32 -7.98 3.16 -2.82
CA PRO A 32 -6.87 3.08 -3.78
C PRO A 32 -7.03 4.08 -4.94
N LEU A 33 -5.90 4.48 -5.55
CA LEU A 33 -5.96 5.17 -6.84
C LEU A 33 -6.29 4.15 -7.94
N TYR A 34 -7.42 4.38 -8.62
CA TYR A 34 -7.85 3.53 -9.72
C TYR A 34 -7.19 3.93 -11.05
N GLY A 35 -6.85 2.92 -11.86
CA GLY A 35 -6.36 3.07 -13.22
C GLY A 35 -7.27 2.36 -14.23
N PRO A 36 -7.22 2.73 -15.52
CA PRO A 36 -8.02 2.06 -16.53
C PRO A 36 -7.50 0.65 -16.80
N GLU A 37 -8.42 -0.24 -17.20
CA GLU A 37 -8.12 -1.62 -17.62
C GLU A 37 -7.03 -1.70 -18.72
N SER A 38 -6.88 -0.65 -19.52
CA SER A 38 -5.86 -0.55 -20.57
C SER A 38 -4.42 -0.58 -20.06
N ILE A 39 -4.16 -0.33 -18.77
CA ILE A 39 -2.83 -0.52 -18.16
C ILE A 39 -2.35 -1.96 -18.39
N MET A 40 -3.26 -2.93 -18.32
CA MET A 40 -2.95 -4.36 -18.49
C MET A 40 -3.21 -4.87 -19.91
N ALA A 41 -3.37 -3.97 -20.89
CA ALA A 41 -3.42 -4.36 -22.30
C ALA A 41 -2.11 -5.07 -22.71
N ARG A 42 -2.23 -5.98 -23.69
CA ARG A 42 -1.10 -6.72 -24.24
C ARG A 42 -0.02 -5.77 -24.75
N LYS A 43 1.23 -6.06 -24.39
CA LYS A 43 2.45 -5.36 -24.79
C LYS A 43 3.42 -6.35 -25.44
N ALA A 44 4.71 -6.02 -25.46
CA ALA A 44 5.74 -6.86 -26.09
C ALA A 44 5.96 -8.20 -25.37
N HIS A 45 5.66 -8.30 -24.07
CA HIS A 45 5.86 -9.50 -23.26
C HIS A 45 4.65 -9.73 -22.34
N GLY A 46 3.60 -10.34 -22.88
CA GLY A 46 2.32 -10.48 -22.15
C GLY A 46 1.69 -9.11 -21.90
N THR A 47 1.41 -8.77 -20.65
CA THR A 47 0.98 -7.42 -20.24
C THR A 47 2.14 -6.47 -19.95
N CYS A 48 3.37 -6.98 -19.91
CA CYS A 48 4.58 -6.23 -19.61
C CYS A 48 5.30 -5.73 -20.87
N PRO A 49 6.10 -4.64 -20.76
CA PRO A 49 6.95 -4.17 -21.87
C PRO A 49 8.13 -5.10 -22.17
N LYS A 50 8.56 -5.91 -21.20
CA LYS A 50 9.65 -6.90 -21.30
C LYS A 50 9.48 -7.96 -20.19
N GLY A 51 10.28 -9.02 -20.23
CA GLY A 51 10.31 -10.01 -19.14
C GLY A 51 10.90 -9.46 -17.85
N VAL A 52 10.70 -10.20 -16.76
CA VAL A 52 11.30 -9.86 -15.46
C VAL A 52 12.83 -9.87 -15.52
N GLN A 53 13.47 -9.10 -14.63
CA GLN A 53 14.92 -9.08 -14.47
C GLN A 53 15.46 -10.48 -14.16
N LEU A 54 16.62 -10.82 -14.74
CA LEU A 54 17.21 -12.17 -14.59
C LEU A 54 17.60 -12.50 -13.14
N ASN A 55 18.04 -11.49 -12.38
CA ASN A 55 18.58 -11.66 -11.03
C ASN A 55 17.67 -10.99 -9.99
N LEU A 56 16.47 -11.53 -9.79
CA LEU A 56 15.53 -11.06 -8.78
C LEU A 56 16.16 -11.15 -7.38
N ARG A 57 15.75 -10.24 -6.50
CA ARG A 57 16.14 -10.24 -5.09
C ARG A 57 15.58 -11.46 -4.37
N TRP A 58 16.23 -11.76 -3.25
CA TRP A 58 15.80 -12.78 -2.29
C TRP A 58 15.71 -14.22 -2.85
N GLY A 59 16.39 -14.51 -3.96
CA GLY A 59 16.34 -15.83 -4.57
C GLY A 59 14.99 -16.16 -5.22
N CYS A 60 14.18 -15.15 -5.55
CA CYS A 60 12.90 -15.36 -6.24
C CYS A 60 13.10 -16.04 -7.60
N ASP A 61 12.22 -16.99 -7.92
CA ASP A 61 12.27 -17.77 -9.15
C ASP A 61 11.86 -16.91 -10.34
N GLN A 62 12.78 -16.77 -11.29
CA GLN A 62 12.59 -15.92 -12.47
C GLN A 62 11.46 -16.44 -13.38
N THR A 63 11.33 -17.75 -13.55
CA THR A 63 10.32 -18.33 -14.47
C THR A 63 8.92 -18.17 -13.90
N LEU A 64 8.76 -18.42 -12.60
CA LEU A 64 7.54 -18.14 -11.86
C LEU A 64 7.22 -16.64 -11.90
N GLY A 65 8.21 -15.79 -11.65
CA GLY A 65 8.06 -14.34 -11.70
C GLY A 65 7.60 -13.85 -13.06
N ASP A 66 8.18 -14.34 -14.15
CA ASP A 66 7.79 -13.97 -15.50
C ASP A 66 6.35 -14.37 -15.81
N ARG A 67 5.99 -15.62 -15.47
CA ARG A 67 4.64 -16.14 -15.66
C ARG A 67 3.61 -15.33 -14.86
N ILE A 68 3.84 -15.12 -13.57
CA ILE A 68 2.89 -14.43 -12.67
C ILE A 68 2.78 -12.95 -13.02
N THR A 69 3.90 -12.27 -13.26
CA THR A 69 3.92 -10.82 -13.44
C THR A 69 3.40 -10.38 -14.81
N CYS A 70 3.66 -11.17 -15.86
CA CYS A 70 3.42 -10.74 -17.24
C CYS A 70 2.37 -11.56 -17.99
N TYR A 71 2.09 -12.79 -17.57
CA TYR A 71 1.17 -13.69 -18.26
C TYR A 71 0.02 -14.18 -17.39
N ASN A 72 -0.10 -13.67 -16.17
CA ASN A 72 -1.17 -14.01 -15.26
C ASN A 72 -1.92 -12.77 -14.79
N ARG A 73 -3.24 -12.88 -14.73
CA ARG A 73 -4.15 -11.86 -14.17
C ARG A 73 -5.19 -12.43 -13.23
N HIS A 74 -5.13 -13.75 -13.02
CA HIS A 74 -6.04 -14.49 -12.18
C HIS A 74 -5.18 -15.39 -11.31
N PHE A 75 -5.33 -15.32 -9.99
CA PHE A 75 -4.48 -16.03 -9.01
C PHE A 75 -3.10 -15.40 -8.78
N ALA A 76 -2.40 -15.95 -7.79
CA ALA A 76 -1.13 -15.48 -7.26
C ALA A 76 -0.08 -16.60 -7.34
N GLU A 77 1.16 -16.29 -6.97
CA GLU A 77 2.13 -17.30 -6.52
C GLU A 77 1.57 -18.11 -5.33
N ASN A 78 2.21 -19.24 -5.00
CA ASN A 78 1.73 -20.11 -3.92
C ASN A 78 1.67 -19.39 -2.58
N PHE A 79 0.67 -19.73 -1.75
CA PHE A 79 0.57 -19.24 -0.38
C PHE A 79 1.87 -19.50 0.39
N GLY A 80 2.43 -18.47 0.99
CA GLY A 80 3.66 -18.57 1.78
C GLY A 80 4.94 -18.71 0.95
N TYR A 81 4.90 -18.58 -0.38
CA TYR A 81 6.09 -18.67 -1.24
C TYR A 81 7.26 -17.83 -0.72
N TRP A 82 6.97 -16.61 -0.26
CA TRP A 82 7.95 -15.67 0.30
C TRP A 82 8.73 -16.21 1.52
N LEU A 83 8.19 -17.18 2.26
CA LEU A 83 8.86 -17.84 3.38
C LEU A 83 9.91 -18.86 2.92
N ASP A 84 9.81 -19.37 1.69
CA ASP A 84 10.78 -20.27 1.06
C ASP A 84 11.88 -19.50 0.31
N THR A 85 11.88 -18.17 0.42
CA THR A 85 12.88 -17.26 -0.16
C THR A 85 13.74 -16.62 0.93
N ASP A 86 14.79 -15.91 0.55
CA ASP A 86 15.61 -15.18 1.52
C ASP A 86 14.92 -13.93 2.09
N PHE A 87 13.69 -13.61 1.66
CA PHE A 87 13.03 -12.35 2.01
C PHE A 87 12.73 -12.24 3.50
N TYR A 88 12.22 -13.30 4.14
CA TYR A 88 11.92 -13.27 5.57
C TYR A 88 13.19 -12.98 6.40
N ASP A 89 14.25 -13.74 6.14
CA ASP A 89 15.55 -13.60 6.84
C ASP A 89 16.23 -12.26 6.55
N TYR A 90 16.01 -11.70 5.36
CA TYR A 90 16.44 -10.35 5.03
C TYR A 90 15.63 -9.30 5.82
N ALA A 91 14.30 -9.44 5.85
CA ALA A 91 13.38 -8.45 6.40
C ALA A 91 13.53 -8.31 7.92
N ILE A 92 13.68 -9.40 8.66
CA ILE A 92 13.86 -9.37 10.12
C ILE A 92 15.15 -8.65 10.57
N LYS A 93 16.10 -8.44 9.65
CA LYS A 93 17.37 -7.72 9.91
C LYS A 93 17.29 -6.23 9.60
N GLN A 94 16.18 -5.75 9.03
CA GLN A 94 16.03 -4.34 8.66
C GLN A 94 15.46 -3.52 9.83
N SER A 95 16.09 -2.38 10.10
CA SER A 95 15.55 -1.36 11.00
C SER A 95 14.70 -0.31 10.28
N GLU A 96 14.90 -0.18 8.97
CA GLU A 96 14.24 0.81 8.11
C GLU A 96 13.23 0.15 7.15
N PRO A 97 12.29 0.92 6.59
CA PRO A 97 11.40 0.45 5.54
C PRO A 97 12.17 -0.13 4.34
N ILE A 98 11.65 -1.20 3.78
CA ILE A 98 12.17 -1.86 2.58
C ILE A 98 11.46 -1.29 1.37
N THR A 99 12.22 -0.86 0.37
CA THR A 99 11.67 -0.56 -0.95
C THR A 99 11.55 -1.84 -1.78
N PHE A 100 10.36 -2.06 -2.31
CA PHE A 100 9.99 -3.15 -3.21
C PHE A 100 9.90 -2.61 -4.63
N TYR A 101 10.61 -3.24 -5.56
CA TYR A 101 10.78 -2.75 -6.93
C TYR A 101 10.10 -3.70 -7.91
N ASP A 102 9.44 -3.14 -8.92
CA ASP A 102 8.87 -3.88 -10.04
C ASP A 102 9.90 -4.84 -10.63
N SER A 103 9.59 -6.13 -10.62
CA SER A 103 10.46 -7.17 -11.16
C SER A 103 10.75 -7.01 -12.65
N VAL A 104 9.96 -6.23 -13.39
CA VAL A 104 10.18 -5.93 -14.80
C VAL A 104 11.01 -4.66 -14.99
N THR A 105 10.56 -3.55 -14.40
CA THR A 105 11.10 -2.22 -14.72
C THR A 105 12.16 -1.75 -13.72
N GLY A 106 12.15 -2.26 -12.49
CA GLY A 106 12.97 -1.76 -11.39
C GLY A 106 12.45 -0.47 -10.76
N LYS A 107 11.24 0.01 -11.12
CA LYS A 107 10.62 1.16 -10.46
C LYS A 107 10.15 0.81 -9.05
N PRO A 108 10.20 1.73 -8.07
CA PRO A 108 9.69 1.48 -6.74
C PRO A 108 8.16 1.38 -6.77
N LEU A 109 7.61 0.32 -6.17
CA LEU A 109 6.18 0.05 -6.11
C LEU A 109 5.62 0.15 -4.69
N PHE A 110 6.41 -0.30 -3.71
CA PHE A 110 6.04 -0.21 -2.30
C PHE A 110 7.25 0.19 -1.46
N ASN A 111 7.00 0.84 -0.33
CA ASN A 111 8.00 1.15 0.67
C ASN A 111 7.41 0.88 2.05
N GLY A 112 7.81 -0.22 2.70
CA GLY A 112 7.16 -0.68 3.91
C GLY A 112 8.09 -1.46 4.86
N PRO A 113 7.79 -1.47 6.17
CA PRO A 113 6.57 -0.94 6.76
C PRO A 113 6.53 0.58 6.99
N VAL A 114 5.34 1.17 7.01
CA VAL A 114 5.10 2.57 7.45
C VAL A 114 3.96 2.59 8.47
N GLY A 115 4.12 3.34 9.57
CA GLY A 115 3.11 3.41 10.63
C GLY A 115 2.96 2.12 11.46
N ARG A 116 3.81 1.11 11.24
CA ARG A 116 3.87 -0.17 11.97
C ARG A 116 5.30 -0.70 12.03
N THR A 117 5.52 -1.70 12.88
CA THR A 117 6.83 -2.37 12.99
C THR A 117 7.03 -3.40 11.87
N MET A 118 8.29 -3.76 11.59
CA MET A 118 8.62 -4.85 10.66
C MET A 118 7.97 -6.18 11.09
N SER A 119 7.96 -6.47 12.40
CA SER A 119 7.26 -7.65 12.93
C SER A 119 5.74 -7.60 12.64
N GLY A 120 5.12 -6.43 12.75
CA GLY A 120 3.70 -6.25 12.39
C GLY A 120 3.42 -6.48 10.90
N PHE A 121 4.31 -5.99 10.03
CA PHE A 121 4.24 -6.26 8.58
C PHE A 121 4.37 -7.75 8.26
N LEU A 122 5.37 -8.42 8.83
CA LEU A 122 5.62 -9.85 8.59
C LEU A 122 4.50 -10.73 9.15
N LYS A 123 3.98 -10.39 10.35
CA LYS A 123 2.84 -11.07 10.97
C LYS A 123 1.60 -11.01 10.08
N GLU A 124 1.26 -9.81 9.60
CA GLU A 124 0.10 -9.63 8.73
C GLU A 124 0.29 -10.33 7.38
N SER A 125 1.51 -10.26 6.82
CA SER A 125 1.84 -10.96 5.58
C SER A 125 1.74 -12.48 5.72
N GLN A 126 2.14 -13.03 6.87
CA GLN A 126 2.03 -14.45 7.18
C GLN A 126 0.58 -14.89 7.37
N ASP A 127 -0.23 -14.11 8.08
CA ASP A 127 -1.65 -14.40 8.31
C ASP A 127 -2.44 -14.49 6.99
N HIS A 128 -2.02 -13.75 5.96
CA HIS A 128 -2.68 -13.72 4.67
C HIS A 128 -1.96 -14.52 3.56
N GLY A 129 -0.71 -14.92 3.77
CA GLY A 129 0.07 -15.76 2.85
C GLY A 129 1.02 -15.02 1.90
N TRP A 130 0.90 -13.70 1.78
CA TRP A 130 1.73 -12.88 0.90
C TRP A 130 2.09 -11.54 1.56
N PRO A 131 3.22 -10.91 1.19
CA PRO A 131 3.51 -9.53 1.53
C PRO A 131 2.27 -8.63 1.42
N SER A 132 1.83 -8.08 2.55
CA SER A 132 0.56 -7.35 2.66
C SER A 132 0.81 -5.90 3.03
N PHE A 133 0.52 -4.99 2.11
CA PHE A 133 0.80 -3.56 2.23
C PHE A 133 -0.46 -2.74 2.56
N ARG A 134 -0.25 -1.57 3.16
CA ARG A 134 -1.28 -0.55 3.45
C ARG A 134 -1.09 0.70 2.58
N ASP A 135 -2.08 1.58 2.59
CA ASP A 135 -2.16 2.74 1.69
C ASP A 135 -0.90 3.62 1.74
N GLU A 136 -0.33 3.81 2.94
CA GLU A 136 0.88 4.61 3.19
C GLU A 136 2.18 3.95 2.70
N GLU A 137 2.13 2.66 2.37
CA GLU A 137 3.28 1.88 1.92
C GLU A 137 3.29 1.71 0.39
N VAL A 138 2.27 2.21 -0.31
CA VAL A 138 2.19 2.15 -1.78
C VAL A 138 2.83 3.39 -2.41
N VAL A 139 3.68 3.18 -3.40
CA VAL A 139 4.22 4.27 -4.25
C VAL A 139 3.19 4.55 -5.35
N TRP A 140 2.21 5.40 -5.02
CA TRP A 140 1.09 5.73 -5.89
C TRP A 140 1.50 6.45 -7.18
N GLU A 141 2.73 6.89 -7.33
CA GLU A 141 3.26 7.35 -8.63
C GLU A 141 3.39 6.21 -9.63
N ASN A 142 3.54 4.96 -9.17
CA ASN A 142 3.82 3.79 -10.01
C ASN A 142 2.78 2.66 -9.92
N VAL A 143 1.85 2.71 -8.96
CA VAL A 143 0.87 1.63 -8.70
C VAL A 143 -0.56 2.12 -8.89
N ARG A 144 -1.43 1.26 -9.43
CA ARG A 144 -2.89 1.46 -9.46
C ARG A 144 -3.63 0.21 -9.03
N CYS A 145 -4.86 0.38 -8.58
CA CYS A 145 -5.84 -0.70 -8.58
C CYS A 145 -6.74 -0.60 -9.81
N LEU A 146 -7.23 -1.73 -10.28
CA LEU A 146 -8.31 -1.81 -11.25
C LEU A 146 -9.64 -2.00 -10.52
N GLU A 147 -10.77 -1.76 -11.20
CA GLU A 147 -12.10 -1.83 -10.58
C GLU A 147 -12.42 -3.22 -10.00
N ASN A 148 -11.82 -4.28 -10.53
CA ASN A 148 -11.95 -5.65 -10.04
C ASN A 148 -11.08 -5.96 -8.81
N GLY A 149 -10.34 -4.99 -8.28
CA GLY A 149 -9.43 -5.13 -7.15
C GLY A 149 -8.02 -5.61 -7.52
N GLU A 150 -7.71 -5.84 -8.79
CA GLU A 150 -6.35 -6.17 -9.22
C GLU A 150 -5.40 -4.99 -8.97
N THR A 151 -4.25 -5.25 -8.34
CA THR A 151 -3.20 -4.26 -8.11
C THR A 151 -2.11 -4.43 -9.16
N VAL A 152 -1.74 -3.34 -9.84
CA VAL A 152 -0.88 -3.36 -11.02
C VAL A 152 0.16 -2.25 -10.98
N SER A 153 1.31 -2.45 -11.63
CA SER A 153 2.21 -1.33 -11.97
C SER A 153 1.64 -0.56 -13.16
N LEU A 154 1.95 0.73 -13.27
CA LEU A 154 1.55 1.55 -14.43
C LEU A 154 2.15 1.05 -15.75
N ASP A 155 3.23 0.26 -15.70
CA ASP A 155 3.85 -0.33 -16.88
C ASP A 155 3.20 -1.68 -17.29
N GLY A 156 2.26 -2.19 -16.48
CA GLY A 156 1.48 -3.39 -16.80
C GLY A 156 1.93 -4.68 -16.13
N SER A 157 2.69 -4.58 -15.03
CA SER A 157 3.01 -5.73 -14.17
C SER A 157 1.80 -6.10 -13.31
N HIS A 158 1.37 -7.36 -13.35
CA HIS A 158 0.43 -7.89 -12.36
C HIS A 158 1.15 -8.01 -11.02
N LEU A 159 0.65 -7.35 -9.98
CA LEU A 159 1.29 -7.34 -8.66
C LEU A 159 0.55 -8.23 -7.65
N GLY A 160 -0.77 -8.24 -7.71
CA GLY A 160 -1.62 -8.95 -6.76
C GLY A 160 -3.00 -8.33 -6.70
N HIS A 161 -3.61 -8.26 -5.52
CA HIS A 161 -4.96 -7.70 -5.37
C HIS A 161 -5.10 -6.86 -4.09
N ASN A 162 -5.91 -5.82 -4.15
CA ASN A 162 -6.46 -5.14 -2.98
C ASN A 162 -7.61 -5.99 -2.42
N LEU A 163 -7.46 -6.43 -1.17
CA LEU A 163 -8.41 -7.26 -0.44
C LEU A 163 -8.72 -6.59 0.90
N PRO A 164 -9.57 -5.53 0.89
CA PRO A 164 -9.84 -4.73 2.08
C PRO A 164 -10.33 -5.58 3.26
N ASP A 165 -9.90 -5.20 4.45
CA ASP A 165 -10.34 -5.78 5.72
C ASP A 165 -10.96 -4.69 6.63
N ASN A 166 -11.25 -5.02 7.88
CA ASN A 166 -11.79 -4.07 8.85
C ASN A 166 -10.83 -2.92 9.20
N ARG A 167 -9.57 -2.95 8.74
CA ARG A 167 -8.56 -1.90 8.91
C ARG A 167 -8.38 -1.03 7.65
N GLY A 168 -9.13 -1.31 6.58
CA GLY A 168 -9.06 -0.58 5.31
C GLY A 168 -8.45 -1.42 4.19
N ASN A 169 -7.88 -0.75 3.18
CA ASN A 169 -7.25 -1.43 2.05
C ASN A 169 -6.09 -2.32 2.52
N ARG A 170 -5.93 -3.46 1.86
CA ARG A 170 -4.83 -4.40 2.10
C ARG A 170 -4.38 -5.00 0.78
N TYR A 171 -3.22 -4.57 0.32
CA TYR A 171 -2.67 -5.01 -0.96
C TYR A 171 -1.87 -6.28 -0.73
N CYS A 172 -2.43 -7.41 -1.16
CA CYS A 172 -1.84 -8.73 -1.05
C CYS A 172 -1.02 -8.99 -2.33
N ILE A 173 0.30 -8.96 -2.23
CA ILE A 173 1.20 -8.79 -3.38
C ILE A 173 2.13 -10.00 -3.54
N ASN A 174 2.24 -10.49 -4.77
CA ASN A 174 3.19 -11.53 -5.15
C ASN A 174 4.62 -11.02 -4.93
N LEU A 175 5.42 -11.72 -4.13
CA LEU A 175 6.82 -11.36 -3.91
C LEU A 175 7.59 -11.37 -5.23
N VAL A 176 7.35 -12.37 -6.09
CA VAL A 176 8.05 -12.46 -7.39
C VAL A 176 7.82 -11.26 -8.31
N SER A 177 6.75 -10.50 -8.12
CA SER A 177 6.42 -9.32 -8.93
C SER A 177 7.05 -8.03 -8.40
N VAL A 178 7.57 -8.05 -7.17
CA VAL A 178 8.17 -6.89 -6.50
C VAL A 178 9.60 -7.15 -5.97
N ALA A 179 10.21 -8.22 -6.46
CA ALA A 179 11.58 -8.64 -6.18
C ALA A 179 12.60 -8.06 -7.16
N GLY A 180 12.24 -7.05 -7.96
CA GLY A 180 13.19 -6.35 -8.83
C GLY A 180 14.33 -5.69 -8.06
N LYS A 181 15.36 -5.30 -8.80
CA LYS A 181 16.40 -4.36 -8.39
C LYS A 181 16.09 -2.98 -8.96
N PRO A 182 16.51 -1.89 -8.30
CA PRO A 182 16.31 -0.54 -8.83
C PRO A 182 16.92 -0.44 -10.24
N SER A 183 16.22 0.26 -11.14
CA SER A 183 16.82 0.66 -12.42
C SER A 183 18.01 1.59 -12.16
N GLU A 184 19.14 1.33 -12.80
CA GLU A 184 20.26 2.29 -12.88
C GLU A 184 19.83 3.59 -13.58
#